data_AF-A0A7V9FFS4-F1
#
_entry.id   AF-A0A7V9FFS4-F1
#
_cell.length_a   1.000
_cell.length_b   1.000
_cell.length_c   1.000
_cell.angle_alpha   90.00
_cell.angle_beta   90.00
_cell.angle_gamma   90.00
#
_symmetry.space_group_name_H-M   'P 1'
#
loop_
_entity.id
_entity.type
_entity.pdbx_description
1 polymer ?
#
loop_
_entity_poly.entity_id
_entity_poly.type
_entity_poly.pdbx_seq_one_letter_code
_entity_poly.pdbx_strand_id
1 'polypeptide(L)'
;MTGYEGVKESLARSALTPSRGATGGIRSLLRTDADVGPLILRLTLAAVFFPHGAQKMLGWFGGPGFTGEMQFFTETMGIPAVFAFLAIVTEFFGPIGLALGLLGRVAAFGIGCVMVVAALTSHVQHGFFMNWFGEMSAGSEGFEYHLLVLGMVLVIVIKGSGGLSLDRALSRSPEVDSRAARHPTPLR
;
A
#
# COMPACT_ATOMS: atom_id res chain seq x y z
N MET A 1 30.05 -47.10 -15.29
CA MET A 1 30.18 -46.62 -13.89
C MET A 1 30.18 -45.09 -13.76
N THR A 2 29.81 -44.33 -14.79
CA THR A 2 29.94 -42.85 -14.84
C THR A 2 28.64 -42.07 -14.62
N GLY A 3 27.48 -42.73 -14.58
CA GLY A 3 26.17 -42.05 -14.43
C GLY A 3 25.72 -41.79 -12.99
N TYR A 4 26.15 -42.61 -12.03
CA TYR A 4 25.69 -42.51 -10.63
C TYR A 4 26.34 -41.36 -9.85
N GLU A 5 27.56 -40.98 -10.20
CA GLU A 5 28.27 -39.88 -9.52
C GLU A 5 27.75 -38.50 -9.95
N GLY A 6 27.33 -38.35 -11.21
CA GLY A 6 26.72 -37.10 -11.69
C GLY A 6 25.37 -36.78 -11.05
N VAL A 7 24.59 -37.80 -10.69
CA VAL A 7 23.31 -37.62 -9.99
C VAL A 7 23.55 -37.18 -8.53
N LYS A 8 24.58 -37.71 -7.87
CA LYS A 8 24.96 -37.27 -6.51
C LYS A 8 25.46 -35.82 -6.49
N GLU A 9 26.24 -35.40 -7.49
CA GLU A 9 26.67 -34.00 -7.60
C GLU A 9 25.50 -33.05 -7.90
N SER A 10 24.55 -33.46 -8.75
CA SER A 10 23.34 -32.66 -9.02
C SER A 10 22.46 -32.51 -7.79
N LEU A 11 22.32 -33.56 -6.97
CA LEU A 11 21.54 -33.54 -5.73
C LEU A 11 22.26 -32.77 -4.61
N ALA A 12 23.60 -32.87 -4.53
CA ALA A 12 24.41 -32.10 -3.59
C ALA A 12 24.38 -30.59 -3.90
N ARG A 13 24.33 -30.21 -5.18
CA ARG A 13 24.18 -28.80 -5.61
C ARG A 13 22.77 -28.26 -5.32
N SER A 14 21.74 -29.10 -5.42
CA SER A 14 20.37 -28.71 -5.06
C SER A 14 20.20 -28.44 -3.56
N ALA A 15 20.96 -29.14 -2.71
CA ALA A 15 20.94 -28.99 -1.25
C ALA A 15 21.74 -27.77 -0.73
N LEU A 16 22.53 -27.11 -1.59
CA LEU A 16 23.31 -25.91 -1.25
C LEU A 16 22.65 -24.60 -1.67
N THR A 17 21.43 -24.65 -2.23
CA THR A 17 20.64 -23.44 -2.44
C THR A 17 20.25 -22.91 -1.06
N PRO A 18 20.75 -21.73 -0.64
CA PRO A 18 20.35 -21.19 0.64
C PRO A 18 18.84 -21.02 0.61
N SER A 19 18.16 -21.65 1.57
CA SER A 19 16.80 -21.32 1.95
C SER A 19 16.69 -19.79 1.91
N ARG A 20 15.80 -19.26 1.05
CA ARG A 20 15.50 -17.83 0.98
C ARG A 20 14.94 -17.44 2.34
N GLY A 21 15.86 -17.11 3.26
CA GLY A 21 15.53 -16.69 4.60
C GLY A 21 14.53 -15.56 4.50
N ALA A 22 13.39 -15.75 5.18
CA ALA A 22 12.41 -14.72 5.38
C ALA A 22 13.13 -13.50 5.97
N THR A 23 13.46 -12.54 5.11
CA THR A 23 14.00 -11.24 5.53
C THR A 23 12.82 -10.44 6.04
N GLY A 24 12.32 -10.82 7.21
CA GLY A 24 11.36 -10.06 7.99
C GLY A 24 12.02 -8.75 8.42
N GLY A 25 11.79 -7.69 7.66
CA GLY A 25 12.39 -6.39 7.89
C GLY A 25 12.01 -5.41 6.78
N ILE A 26 12.45 -4.17 6.88
CA ILE A 26 12.10 -3.08 5.94
C ILE A 26 12.31 -3.45 4.45
N ARG A 27 13.27 -4.35 4.17
CA ARG A 27 13.52 -4.87 2.81
C ARG A 27 12.33 -5.59 2.20
N SER A 28 11.51 -6.31 2.98
CA SER A 28 10.34 -7.00 2.45
C SER A 28 9.26 -6.02 2.00
N LEU A 29 9.13 -4.88 2.69
CA LEU A 29 8.20 -3.82 2.34
C LEU A 29 8.59 -3.10 1.06
N LEU A 30 9.90 -2.89 0.84
CA LEU A 30 10.44 -2.19 -0.33
C LEU A 30 10.59 -3.10 -1.57
N ARG A 31 10.60 -4.43 -1.39
CA ARG A 31 10.82 -5.38 -2.50
C ARG A 31 9.69 -5.31 -3.54
N THR A 32 10.07 -5.04 -4.79
CA THR A 32 9.15 -5.03 -5.91
C THR A 32 9.83 -5.32 -7.26
N ASP A 33 9.07 -5.86 -8.20
CA ASP A 33 9.53 -6.15 -9.57
C ASP A 33 9.34 -4.92 -10.47
N ALA A 34 10.02 -4.89 -11.61
CA ALA A 34 9.92 -3.80 -12.58
C ALA A 34 8.65 -3.90 -13.45
N ASP A 35 7.49 -3.95 -12.80
CA ASP A 35 6.18 -4.14 -13.43
C ASP A 35 5.44 -2.80 -13.58
N VAL A 36 4.82 -2.59 -14.74
CA VAL A 36 4.03 -1.39 -15.06
C VAL A 36 2.64 -1.46 -14.40
N GLY A 37 2.11 -2.65 -14.13
CA GLY A 37 0.79 -2.82 -13.51
C GLY A 37 0.63 -2.07 -12.18
N PRO A 38 1.48 -2.31 -11.17
CA PRO A 38 1.41 -1.58 -9.91
C PRO A 38 1.69 -0.08 -10.05
N LEU A 39 2.49 0.34 -11.04
CA LEU A 39 2.71 1.77 -11.33
C LEU A 39 1.40 2.43 -11.76
N ILE A 40 0.68 1.84 -12.72
CA ILE A 40 -0.64 2.36 -13.16
C ILE A 40 -1.58 2.46 -11.96
N LEU A 41 -1.71 1.37 -11.19
CA LEU A 41 -2.61 1.35 -10.04
C LEU A 41 -2.26 2.40 -8.98
N ARG A 42 -0.98 2.60 -8.69
CA ARG A 42 -0.52 3.64 -7.76
C ARG A 42 -0.89 5.03 -8.24
N LEU A 43 -0.65 5.35 -9.51
CA LEU A 43 -0.94 6.66 -10.07
C LEU A 43 -2.45 6.92 -10.13
N THR A 44 -3.25 5.91 -10.49
CA THR A 44 -4.71 6.00 -10.48
C THR A 44 -5.23 6.25 -9.06
N LEU A 45 -4.81 5.44 -8.08
CA LEU A 45 -5.20 5.65 -6.68
C LEU A 45 -4.74 7.02 -6.17
N ALA A 46 -3.51 7.44 -6.48
CA ALA A 46 -3.01 8.74 -6.07
C ALA A 46 -3.84 9.89 -6.63
N ALA A 47 -4.19 9.84 -7.93
CA ALA A 47 -4.99 10.86 -8.58
C ALA A 47 -6.41 10.97 -8.00
N VAL A 48 -7.02 9.84 -7.63
CA VAL A 48 -8.36 9.82 -7.04
C VAL A 48 -8.35 10.24 -5.57
N PHE A 49 -7.41 9.74 -4.77
CA PHE A 49 -7.40 9.97 -3.32
C PHE A 49 -6.77 11.31 -2.92
N PHE A 50 -5.82 11.85 -3.69
CA PHE A 50 -5.16 13.10 -3.31
C PHE A 50 -6.15 14.28 -3.16
N PRO A 51 -7.12 14.49 -4.07
CA PRO A 51 -8.15 15.50 -3.87
C PRO A 51 -8.93 15.32 -2.56
N HIS A 52 -9.35 14.09 -2.22
CA HIS A 52 -10.07 13.81 -0.98
C HIS A 52 -9.21 14.06 0.26
N GLY A 53 -7.96 13.60 0.25
CA GLY A 53 -7.00 13.91 1.32
C GLY A 53 -6.75 15.40 1.46
N ALA A 54 -6.65 16.13 0.34
CA ALA A 54 -6.42 17.59 0.36
C ALA A 54 -7.66 18.37 0.85
N GLN A 55 -8.87 17.90 0.55
CA GLN A 55 -10.11 18.43 1.14
C GLN A 55 -10.08 18.30 2.67
N LYS A 56 -9.74 17.11 3.17
CA LYS A 56 -9.71 16.79 4.60
C LYS A 56 -8.56 17.47 5.34
N MET A 57 -7.36 17.52 4.75
CA MET A 57 -6.17 18.04 5.42
C MET A 57 -6.02 19.56 5.25
N LEU A 58 -6.21 20.07 4.04
CA LEU A 58 -5.85 21.44 3.65
C LEU A 58 -7.06 22.33 3.35
N GLY A 59 -8.27 21.77 3.29
CA GLY A 59 -9.47 22.51 2.90
C GLY A 59 -9.50 22.88 1.42
N TRP A 60 -8.70 22.20 0.59
CA TRP A 60 -8.71 22.43 -0.85
C TRP A 60 -10.05 22.00 -1.47
N PHE A 61 -10.37 22.54 -2.64
CA PHE A 61 -11.58 22.18 -3.38
C PHE A 61 -12.90 22.40 -2.60
N GLY A 62 -12.90 23.37 -1.68
CA GLY A 62 -14.05 23.63 -0.80
C GLY A 62 -14.26 22.60 0.30
N GLY A 63 -13.22 21.79 0.60
CA GLY A 63 -13.25 20.84 1.71
C GLY A 63 -13.22 21.51 3.09
N PRO A 64 -13.57 20.77 4.14
CA PRO A 64 -13.70 21.31 5.50
C PRO A 64 -12.34 21.64 6.16
N GLY A 65 -11.23 21.11 5.61
CA GLY A 65 -9.90 21.23 6.20
C GLY A 65 -9.76 20.45 7.50
N PHE A 66 -8.52 20.41 8.02
CA PHE A 66 -8.18 19.50 9.11
C PHE A 66 -9.07 19.66 10.35
N THR A 67 -9.31 20.89 10.79
CA THR A 67 -10.14 21.16 11.97
C THR A 67 -11.60 20.78 11.74
N GLY A 68 -12.16 21.11 10.58
CA GLY A 68 -13.56 20.79 10.27
C GLY A 68 -13.79 19.30 10.11
N GLU A 69 -12.87 18.59 9.44
CA GLU A 69 -12.95 17.13 9.30
C GLU A 69 -12.79 16.42 10.64
N MET A 70 -11.85 16.88 11.49
CA MET A 70 -11.69 16.33 12.84
C MET A 70 -12.96 16.48 13.66
N GLN A 71 -13.60 17.66 13.66
CA GLN A 71 -14.87 17.87 14.36
C GLN A 71 -15.98 16.99 13.81
N PHE A 72 -16.10 16.88 12.48
CA PHE A 72 -17.08 15.99 11.87
C PHE A 72 -16.88 14.53 12.33
N PHE A 73 -15.65 14.01 12.26
CA PHE A 73 -15.36 12.64 12.69
C PHE A 73 -15.60 12.41 14.18
N THR A 74 -15.15 13.32 15.05
CA THR A 74 -15.24 13.11 16.49
C THR A 74 -16.62 13.44 17.07
N GLU A 75 -17.23 14.54 16.63
CA GLU A 75 -18.47 15.06 17.23
C GLU A 75 -19.71 14.56 16.51
N THR A 76 -19.67 14.38 15.18
CA THR A 76 -20.82 13.90 14.40
C THR A 76 -20.82 12.39 14.26
N MET A 77 -19.68 11.79 13.89
CA MET A 77 -19.58 10.33 13.72
C MET A 77 -19.16 9.57 14.98
N GLY A 78 -18.73 10.27 16.04
CA GLY A 78 -18.30 9.64 17.29
C GLY A 78 -17.00 8.82 17.17
N ILE A 79 -16.20 9.05 16.13
CA ILE A 79 -14.92 8.36 15.91
C ILE A 79 -13.89 8.90 16.92
N PRO A 80 -13.18 8.05 17.67
CA PRO A 80 -12.12 8.50 18.56
C PRO A 80 -11.05 9.32 17.82
N ALA A 81 -10.60 10.42 18.43
CA ALA A 81 -9.73 11.41 17.79
C ALA A 81 -8.46 10.82 17.16
N VAL A 82 -7.90 9.77 17.76
CA VAL A 82 -6.71 9.08 17.21
C VAL A 82 -7.01 8.44 15.86
N PHE A 83 -8.16 7.78 15.70
CA PHE A 83 -8.55 7.16 14.43
C PHE A 83 -8.97 8.20 13.39
N ALA A 84 -9.65 9.27 13.83
CA ALA A 84 -9.97 10.41 12.97
C ALA A 84 -8.70 11.04 12.38
N PHE A 85 -7.71 11.32 13.23
CA PHE A 85 -6.41 11.84 12.83
C PHE A 85 -5.70 10.90 11.86
N LEU A 86 -5.65 9.60 12.17
CA LEU A 86 -5.00 8.60 11.32
C LEU A 86 -5.68 8.51 9.95
N ALA A 87 -7.02 8.59 9.87
CA ALA A 87 -7.74 8.58 8.61
C ALA A 87 -7.36 9.79 7.74
N ILE A 88 -7.38 11.01 8.30
CA ILE A 88 -7.04 12.23 7.56
C ILE A 88 -5.59 12.19 7.06
N VAL A 89 -4.65 11.84 7.93
CA VAL A 89 -3.22 11.74 7.58
C VAL A 89 -3.00 10.66 6.52
N THR A 90 -3.67 9.52 6.64
CA THR A 90 -3.54 8.42 5.67
C THR A 90 -4.11 8.80 4.31
N GLU A 91 -5.27 9.45 4.27
CA GLU A 91 -5.87 9.89 3.00
C GLU A 91 -5.06 10.99 2.31
N PHE A 92 -4.32 11.82 3.06
CA PHE A 92 -3.48 12.86 2.47
C PHE A 92 -2.10 12.36 2.06
N PHE A 93 -1.36 11.72 2.97
CA PHE A 93 0.01 11.29 2.69
C PHE A 93 0.08 9.93 1.98
N GLY A 94 -0.93 9.08 2.12
CA GLY A 94 -1.06 7.82 1.41
C GLY A 94 -0.95 7.97 -0.11
N PRO A 95 -1.79 8.79 -0.79
CA PRO A 95 -1.68 8.99 -2.23
C PRO A 95 -0.37 9.64 -2.66
N ILE A 96 0.26 10.48 -1.83
CA ILE A 96 1.60 11.03 -2.11
C ILE A 96 2.64 9.90 -2.09
N GLY A 97 2.62 9.04 -1.08
CA GLY A 97 3.48 7.86 -1.00
C GLY A 97 3.26 6.89 -2.17
N LEU A 98 2.00 6.69 -2.58
CA LEU A 98 1.66 5.90 -3.76
C LEU A 98 2.20 6.53 -5.04
N ALA A 99 2.03 7.84 -5.26
CA ALA A 99 2.54 8.54 -6.45
C ALA A 99 4.06 8.37 -6.58
N LEU A 100 4.79 8.60 -5.48
CA LEU A 100 6.25 8.46 -5.42
C LEU A 100 6.71 6.99 -5.47
N GLY A 101 5.81 6.05 -5.17
CA GLY A 101 6.17 4.64 -4.97
C GLY A 101 7.12 4.45 -3.79
N LEU A 102 6.92 5.22 -2.72
CA LEU A 102 7.67 5.14 -1.47
C LEU A 102 6.80 4.48 -0.40
N LEU A 103 7.31 3.40 0.21
CA LEU A 103 6.58 2.53 1.12
C LEU A 103 5.22 2.12 0.53
N GLY A 104 5.18 1.78 -0.76
CA GLY A 104 3.92 1.66 -1.49
C GLY A 104 2.98 0.58 -0.94
N ARG A 105 3.52 -0.50 -0.35
CA ARG A 105 2.72 -1.51 0.38
C ARG A 105 2.04 -0.91 1.61
N VAL A 106 2.76 -0.08 2.37
CA VAL A 106 2.25 0.56 3.59
C VAL A 106 1.22 1.62 3.23
N ALA A 107 1.52 2.46 2.23
CA ALA A 107 0.59 3.48 1.74
C ALA A 107 -0.70 2.84 1.19
N ALA A 108 -0.60 1.79 0.37
CA ALA A 108 -1.76 1.07 -0.14
C ALA A 108 -2.57 0.41 0.98
N PHE A 109 -1.90 -0.24 1.94
CA PHE A 109 -2.56 -0.84 3.08
C PHE A 109 -3.34 0.18 3.92
N GLY A 110 -2.74 1.34 4.19
CA GLY A 110 -3.42 2.43 4.90
C GLY A 110 -4.69 2.89 4.17
N ILE A 111 -4.59 3.14 2.85
CA ILE A 111 -5.77 3.48 2.03
C ILE A 111 -6.83 2.36 2.08
N GLY A 112 -6.40 1.10 2.03
CA GLY A 112 -7.29 -0.05 2.20
C GLY A 112 -8.03 -0.03 3.54
N CYS A 113 -7.35 0.23 4.65
CA CYS A 113 -7.96 0.34 5.97
C CYS A 113 -9.00 1.47 6.02
N VAL A 114 -8.67 2.65 5.48
CA VAL A 114 -9.62 3.77 5.39
C VAL A 114 -10.86 3.37 4.61
N MET A 115 -10.69 2.71 3.46
CA MET A 115 -11.82 2.27 2.63
C MET A 115 -12.68 1.20 3.29
N VAL A 116 -12.09 0.25 4.01
CA VAL A 116 -12.88 -0.73 4.78
C VAL A 116 -13.70 -0.02 5.84
N VAL A 117 -13.09 0.89 6.61
CA VAL A 117 -13.80 1.62 7.67
C VAL A 117 -14.91 2.47 7.07
N ALA A 118 -14.61 3.28 6.04
CA ALA A 118 -15.61 4.11 5.36
C ALA A 118 -16.78 3.27 4.83
N ALA A 119 -16.49 2.14 4.17
CA ALA A 119 -17.52 1.24 3.66
C ALA A 119 -18.44 0.75 4.79
N LEU A 120 -17.85 0.24 5.88
CA LEU A 120 -18.61 -0.36 6.98
C LEU A 120 -19.39 0.67 7.81
N THR A 121 -18.86 1.88 8.01
CA THR A 121 -19.51 2.88 8.86
C THR A 121 -20.51 3.75 8.11
N SER A 122 -20.29 3.98 6.81
CA SER A 122 -21.01 5.03 6.09
C SER A 122 -21.75 4.54 4.85
N HIS A 123 -21.34 3.43 4.22
CA HIS A 123 -21.86 3.05 2.89
C HIS A 123 -22.64 1.74 2.83
N VAL A 124 -22.29 0.73 3.64
CA VAL A 124 -22.95 -0.59 3.58
C VAL A 124 -24.46 -0.51 3.87
N GLN A 125 -24.87 0.41 4.74
CA GLN A 125 -26.28 0.69 5.04
C GLN A 125 -27.10 1.23 3.84
N HIS A 126 -26.42 1.77 2.83
CA HIS A 126 -27.02 2.28 1.59
C HIS A 126 -27.02 1.25 0.45
N GLY A 127 -26.58 0.02 0.71
CA GLY A 127 -26.57 -1.07 -0.27
C GLY A 127 -25.35 -1.01 -1.19
N PHE A 128 -25.42 -1.74 -2.32
CA PHE A 128 -24.28 -1.93 -3.20
C PHE A 128 -23.99 -0.72 -4.09
N PHE A 129 -25.00 -0.21 -4.79
CA PHE A 129 -24.83 0.73 -5.89
C PHE A 129 -24.51 2.16 -5.45
N MET A 130 -23.70 2.86 -6.25
CA MET A 130 -23.49 4.29 -6.06
C MET A 130 -24.75 5.10 -6.42
N ASN A 131 -24.89 6.27 -5.80
CA ASN A 131 -26.04 7.16 -5.99
C ASN A 131 -25.93 8.03 -7.26
N TRP A 132 -25.64 7.41 -8.42
CA TRP A 132 -25.39 8.13 -9.69
C TRP A 132 -26.57 8.99 -10.17
N PHE A 133 -27.80 8.56 -9.87
CA PHE A 133 -29.04 9.22 -10.30
C PHE A 133 -29.68 10.08 -9.20
N GLY A 134 -29.03 10.21 -8.03
CA GLY A 134 -29.55 11.03 -6.93
C GLY A 134 -30.83 10.49 -6.28
N GLU A 135 -31.03 9.17 -6.28
CA GLU A 135 -32.15 8.51 -5.63
C GLU A 135 -32.07 8.58 -4.09
N MET A 136 -30.86 8.77 -3.55
CA MET A 136 -30.60 8.94 -2.12
C MET A 136 -30.22 10.40 -1.81
N SER A 137 -30.29 10.77 -0.52
CA SER A 137 -29.82 12.06 -0.02
C SER A 137 -28.39 12.38 -0.48
N ALA A 138 -28.11 13.66 -0.69
CA ALA A 138 -26.78 14.12 -1.08
C ALA A 138 -25.73 13.67 -0.05
N GLY A 139 -24.65 13.05 -0.52
CA GLY A 139 -23.60 12.47 0.32
C GLY A 139 -23.88 11.05 0.83
N SER A 140 -24.97 10.43 0.40
CA SER A 140 -25.24 9.00 0.62
C SER A 140 -25.09 8.23 -0.68
N GLU A 141 -24.28 7.16 -0.64
CA GLU A 141 -24.10 6.21 -1.73
C GLU A 141 -23.71 4.83 -1.20
N GLY A 142 -23.87 3.78 -2.00
CA GLY A 142 -23.43 2.43 -1.67
C GLY A 142 -21.91 2.23 -1.69
N PHE A 143 -21.48 0.98 -1.45
CA PHE A 143 -20.06 0.64 -1.27
C PHE A 143 -19.34 0.10 -2.52
N GLU A 144 -19.96 0.14 -3.71
CA GLU A 144 -19.38 -0.34 -4.97
C GLU A 144 -17.97 0.23 -5.24
N TYR A 145 -17.78 1.55 -5.09
CA TYR A 145 -16.47 2.20 -5.27
C TYR A 145 -15.40 1.63 -4.33
N HIS A 146 -15.77 1.32 -3.08
CA HIS A 146 -14.84 0.81 -2.08
C HIS A 146 -14.29 -0.56 -2.48
N LEU A 147 -15.11 -1.44 -3.07
CA LEU A 147 -14.64 -2.75 -3.55
C LEU A 147 -13.61 -2.62 -4.67
N LEU A 148 -13.82 -1.69 -5.60
CA LEU A 148 -12.86 -1.43 -6.69
C LEU A 148 -11.52 -0.96 -6.12
N VAL A 149 -11.54 -0.04 -5.16
CA VAL A 149 -10.33 0.42 -4.47
C VAL A 149 -9.64 -0.73 -3.73
N LEU A 150 -10.38 -1.56 -2.99
CA LEU A 150 -9.81 -2.69 -2.26
C LEU A 150 -9.15 -3.70 -3.21
N GLY A 151 -9.73 -3.96 -4.38
CA GLY A 151 -9.11 -4.78 -5.43
C GLY A 151 -7.77 -4.20 -5.89
N MET A 152 -7.70 -2.90 -6.19
CA MET A 152 -6.47 -2.22 -6.60
C MET A 152 -5.40 -2.22 -5.50
N VAL A 153 -5.81 -1.92 -4.26
CA VAL A 153 -4.95 -1.95 -3.07
C VAL A 153 -4.34 -3.34 -2.88
N LEU A 154 -5.15 -4.40 -3.02
CA LEU A 154 -4.67 -5.77 -2.84
C LEU A 154 -3.55 -6.13 -3.83
N VAL A 155 -3.68 -5.69 -5.09
CA VAL A 155 -2.62 -5.90 -6.09
C VAL A 155 -1.32 -5.22 -5.67
N ILE A 156 -1.37 -3.98 -5.18
CA ILE A 156 -0.16 -3.25 -4.74
C ILE A 156 0.41 -3.87 -3.46
N VAL A 157 -0.43 -4.27 -2.51
CA VAL A 157 0.01 -4.93 -1.27
C VAL A 157 0.71 -6.25 -1.57
N ILE A 158 0.28 -7.00 -2.60
CA ILE A 158 0.90 -8.27 -3.01
C ILE A 158 2.17 -8.04 -3.86
N LYS A 159 2.09 -7.21 -4.91
CA LYS A 159 3.18 -7.03 -5.89
C LYS A 159 4.22 -5.98 -5.49
N GLY A 160 3.89 -5.11 -4.54
CA GLY A 160 4.71 -3.96 -4.17
C GLY A 160 4.58 -2.79 -5.15
N SER A 161 5.53 -1.85 -5.08
CA SER A 161 5.45 -0.54 -5.74
C SER A 161 5.70 -0.53 -7.26
N GLY A 162 6.08 -1.63 -7.89
CA GLY A 162 6.31 -1.74 -9.33
C GLY A 162 7.47 -0.88 -9.86
N GLY A 163 7.47 -0.65 -11.17
CA GLY A 163 8.41 0.23 -11.88
C GLY A 163 8.28 1.70 -11.48
N LEU A 164 9.34 2.49 -11.74
CA LEU A 164 9.42 3.92 -11.42
C LEU A 164 8.98 4.25 -9.98
N SER A 165 9.52 3.52 -9.01
CA SER A 165 9.22 3.68 -7.58
C SER A 165 10.50 3.98 -6.79
N LEU A 166 10.39 4.84 -5.77
CA LEU A 166 11.49 5.10 -4.84
C LEU A 166 11.87 3.83 -4.06
N ASP A 167 10.92 2.95 -3.77
CA ASP A 167 11.19 1.64 -3.14
C ASP A 167 12.19 0.81 -3.94
N ARG A 168 12.06 0.81 -5.28
CA ARG A 168 13.00 0.12 -6.17
C ARG A 168 14.35 0.80 -6.24
N ALA A 169 14.39 2.14 -6.21
CA ALA A 169 15.64 2.90 -6.17
C ALA A 169 16.42 2.59 -4.89
N LEU A 170 15.74 2.64 -3.73
CA LEU A 170 16.34 2.37 -2.41
C LEU A 170 16.76 0.90 -2.24
N SER A 171 16.00 -0.04 -2.81
CA SER A 171 16.34 -1.47 -2.77
C SER A 171 17.58 -1.83 -3.61
N ARG A 172 18.04 -0.93 -4.50
CA ARG A 172 19.21 -1.13 -5.37
C ARG A 172 20.49 -0.47 -4.84
N SER A 173 20.43 0.29 -3.76
CA SER A 173 21.58 1.05 -3.25
C SER A 173 22.66 0.14 -2.61
N PRO A 174 23.97 0.33 -2.91
CA PRO A 174 25.07 -0.51 -2.41
C PRO A 174 25.24 -0.52 -0.88
N GLU A 175 24.75 0.50 -0.19
CA GLU A 175 24.94 0.70 1.25
C GLU A 175 24.28 -0.41 2.09
N VAL A 176 23.19 -0.98 1.58
CA VAL A 176 22.44 -2.07 2.19
C VAL A 176 23.21 -3.42 2.09
N ASP A 177 24.14 -3.55 1.15
CA ASP A 177 24.92 -4.76 0.87
C ASP A 177 26.23 -4.84 1.68
N SER A 178 26.79 -3.68 2.05
CA SER A 178 28.03 -3.57 2.82
C SER A 178 27.99 -4.17 4.25
N ARG A 179 26.80 -4.45 4.79
CA ARG A 179 26.61 -5.20 6.06
C ARG A 179 26.74 -6.72 5.90
N ALA A 180 26.49 -7.26 4.71
CA ALA A 180 26.64 -8.68 4.41
C ALA A 180 28.09 -9.07 4.09
N ALA A 181 28.89 -8.13 3.56
CA ALA A 181 30.30 -8.34 3.24
C ALA A 181 31.25 -8.35 4.46
N ARG A 182 30.75 -8.20 5.69
CA ARG A 182 31.56 -8.12 6.92
C ARG A 182 31.79 -9.45 7.64
N HIS A 183 31.51 -10.58 7.00
CA HIS A 183 31.94 -11.89 7.50
C HIS A 183 32.88 -12.56 6.49
N PRO A 184 34.16 -12.16 6.44
CA PRO A 184 35.15 -12.96 5.75
C PRO A 184 35.24 -14.32 6.47
N THR A 185 34.85 -15.38 5.78
CA THR A 185 35.14 -16.75 6.22
C THR A 185 36.66 -16.85 6.38
N PRO A 186 37.20 -17.25 7.55
CA PRO A 186 38.63 -17.44 7.67
C PRO A 186 39.03 -18.61 6.75
N LEU A 187 39.89 -18.32 5.79
CA LEU A 187 40.52 -19.33 4.94
C LEU A 187 41.28 -20.31 5.84
N ARG A 188 40.89 -21.59 5.78
CA ARG A 188 41.69 -22.73 6.21
C ARG A 188 41.77 -23.72 5.07
#